data_AF-A0A9D6L1F0-F1
#
_entry.id   AF-A0A9D6L1F0-F1
#
_cell.length_a   1.000
_cell.length_b   1.000
_cell.length_c   1.000
_cell.angle_alpha   90.00
_cell.angle_beta   90.00
_cell.angle_gamma   90.00
#
_symmetry.space_group_name_H-M   'P 1'
#
loop_
_entity.id
_entity.type
_entity.pdbx_description
1 polymer ?
#
loop_
_entity_poly.entity_id
_entity_poly.type
_entity_poly.pdbx_seq_one_letter_code
_entity_poly.pdbx_strand_id
1 'polypeptide(L)'
;MTILVRPKKFLGQHFLKDQNIAAKIVDALVLPQEKSFVLEIGPGMGVLTQFLVKKENIDLHLAEIDRESVAYLKEHYPSHSEKIIEGDFLELDLTRLTDQNIYVIGNFPYNISSQIFFKVLEHRSQVKQAVGMIQKEVADRIAEKEGSKTYGILSVLLQAFYDIELLFKVPPGVFFPPPKVMS
;
A
#
# COMPACT_ATOMS: atom_id res chain seq x y z
N MET A 1 -17.01 -4.19 22.91
CA MET A 1 -17.79 -3.64 21.79
C MET A 1 -16.91 -3.73 20.57
N THR A 2 -17.29 -4.49 19.54
CA THR A 2 -16.49 -4.58 18.31
C THR A 2 -16.45 -3.21 17.65
N ILE A 3 -15.25 -2.66 17.42
CA ILE A 3 -15.07 -1.40 16.70
C ILE A 3 -15.56 -1.58 15.26
N LEU A 4 -16.64 -0.89 14.90
CA LEU A 4 -17.20 -0.92 13.55
C LEU A 4 -16.53 0.18 12.70
N VAL A 5 -15.54 -0.19 11.89
CA VAL A 5 -14.92 0.72 10.92
C VAL A 5 -15.86 0.91 9.73
N ARG A 6 -16.17 2.16 9.39
CA ARG A 6 -16.97 2.48 8.19
C ARG A 6 -16.11 3.15 7.13
N PRO A 7 -16.31 2.81 5.84
CA PRO A 7 -15.57 3.40 4.74
C PRO A 7 -15.90 4.89 4.60
N LYS A 8 -14.86 5.72 4.56
CA LYS A 8 -14.93 7.18 4.45
C LYS A 8 -14.61 7.59 3.02
N LYS A 9 -15.61 8.12 2.32
CA LYS A 9 -15.49 8.53 0.90
C LYS A 9 -14.39 9.56 0.66
N PHE A 10 -14.20 10.52 1.58
CA PHE A 10 -13.18 11.57 1.44
C PHE A 10 -11.74 11.04 1.58
N LEU A 11 -11.57 9.88 2.23
CA LEU A 11 -10.29 9.16 2.30
C LEU A 11 -10.10 8.18 1.13
N GLY A 12 -11.06 8.07 0.21
CA GLY A 12 -10.97 7.12 -0.90
C GLY A 12 -11.00 5.64 -0.46
N GLN A 13 -11.54 5.34 0.73
CA GLN A 13 -11.51 3.99 1.29
C GLN A 13 -12.42 3.02 0.51
N HIS A 14 -11.79 1.97 -0.02
CA HIS A 14 -12.42 0.78 -0.60
C HIS A 14 -11.79 -0.46 0.03
N PHE A 15 -12.49 -1.09 0.98
CA PHE A 15 -11.94 -2.23 1.69
C PHE A 15 -11.98 -3.47 0.82
N LEU A 16 -10.81 -4.03 0.52
CA LEU A 16 -10.70 -5.34 -0.13
C LEU A 16 -11.26 -6.40 0.82
N LYS A 17 -12.12 -7.29 0.30
CA LYS A 17 -12.72 -8.40 1.07
C LYS A 17 -12.31 -9.78 0.56
N ASP A 18 -11.68 -9.86 -0.61
CA ASP A 18 -11.24 -11.13 -1.19
C ASP A 18 -9.86 -11.53 -0.65
N GLN A 19 -9.86 -12.63 0.10
CA GLN A 19 -8.68 -13.17 0.77
C GLN A 19 -7.64 -13.74 -0.21
N ASN A 20 -8.07 -14.27 -1.35
CA ASN A 20 -7.15 -14.81 -2.36
C ASN A 20 -6.41 -13.67 -3.05
N ILE A 21 -7.08 -12.56 -3.32
CA ILE A 21 -6.46 -11.36 -3.88
C ILE A 21 -5.49 -10.74 -2.87
N ALA A 22 -5.89 -10.64 -1.60
CA ALA A 22 -5.01 -10.16 -0.54
C ALA A 22 -3.73 -10.99 -0.41
N ALA A 23 -3.84 -12.32 -0.42
CA ALA A 23 -2.69 -13.22 -0.41
C ALA A 23 -1.78 -13.00 -1.62
N LYS A 24 -2.34 -12.91 -2.84
CA LYS A 24 -1.56 -12.64 -4.06
C LYS A 24 -0.81 -11.31 -4.02
N ILE A 25 -1.40 -10.26 -3.45
CA ILE A 25 -0.72 -8.96 -3.28
C ILE A 25 0.47 -9.12 -2.32
N VAL A 26 0.28 -9.83 -1.20
CA VAL A 26 1.35 -10.06 -0.21
C VAL A 26 2.44 -10.99 -0.73
N ASP A 27 2.10 -11.96 -1.58
CA ASP A 27 3.07 -12.87 -2.21
C ASP A 27 3.93 -12.19 -3.28
N ALA A 28 3.46 -11.09 -3.86
CA ALA A 28 4.25 -10.29 -4.79
C ALA A 28 5.33 -9.44 -4.10
N LEU A 29 5.30 -9.34 -2.76
CA LEU A 29 6.36 -8.70 -2.00
C LEU A 29 7.58 -9.64 -1.94
N VAL A 30 8.61 -9.32 -2.71
CA VAL A 30 9.83 -10.11 -2.83
C VAL A 30 10.86 -9.55 -1.87
N LEU A 31 11.10 -10.29 -0.80
CA LEU A 31 11.95 -9.87 0.30
C LEU A 31 13.27 -10.66 0.29
N PRO A 32 14.39 -10.04 0.72
CA PRO A 32 15.61 -10.77 0.98
C PRO A 32 15.41 -11.76 2.16
N GLN A 33 16.39 -12.66 2.31
CA GLN A 33 16.43 -13.59 3.45
C GLN A 33 16.63 -12.84 4.78
N GLU A 34 17.33 -11.71 4.74
CA GLU A 34 17.54 -10.84 5.90
C GLU A 34 16.24 -10.14 6.31
N LYS A 35 16.16 -9.80 7.60
CA LYS A 35 15.00 -9.10 8.14
C LYS A 35 14.81 -7.76 7.42
N SER A 36 13.61 -7.52 6.90
CA SER A 36 13.29 -6.35 6.09
C SER A 36 12.29 -5.43 6.78
N PHE A 37 12.48 -4.12 6.72
CA PHE A 37 11.48 -3.16 7.17
C PHE A 37 10.36 -3.07 6.14
N VAL A 38 9.14 -3.43 6.54
CA VAL A 38 7.95 -3.42 5.68
C VAL A 38 6.97 -2.37 6.19
N LEU A 39 6.58 -1.45 5.32
CA LEU A 39 5.59 -0.43 5.62
C LEU A 39 4.30 -0.71 4.84
N GLU A 40 3.23 -1.08 5.56
CA GLU A 40 1.89 -1.17 4.98
C GLU A 40 1.21 0.22 5.02
N ILE A 41 0.85 0.76 3.87
CA ILE A 41 0.13 2.04 3.75
C ILE A 41 -1.37 1.77 3.64
N GLY A 42 -2.16 2.41 4.50
CA GLY A 42 -3.61 2.29 4.50
C GLY A 42 -4.09 0.86 4.76
N PRO A 43 -3.66 0.21 5.86
CA PRO A 43 -4.10 -1.14 6.23
C PRO A 43 -5.62 -1.25 6.38
N GLY A 44 -6.32 -0.17 6.76
CA GLY A 44 -7.75 -0.16 7.02
C GLY A 44 -8.13 -1.23 8.05
N MET A 45 -8.95 -2.20 7.63
CA MET A 45 -9.34 -3.34 8.47
C MET A 45 -8.32 -4.48 8.50
N GLY A 46 -7.10 -4.26 8.01
CA GLY A 46 -5.97 -5.20 8.10
C GLY A 46 -6.05 -6.39 7.16
N VAL A 47 -6.63 -6.21 5.97
CA VAL A 47 -6.83 -7.30 4.99
C VAL A 47 -5.51 -7.86 4.46
N LEU A 48 -4.48 -7.02 4.26
CA LEU A 48 -3.13 -7.50 3.93
C LEU A 48 -2.34 -7.77 5.22
N THR A 49 -2.52 -6.93 6.25
CA THR A 49 -1.90 -7.09 7.58
C THR A 49 -1.99 -8.51 8.11
N GLN A 50 -3.14 -9.19 8.04
CA GLN A 50 -3.31 -10.57 8.54
C GLN A 50 -2.40 -11.61 7.88
N PHE A 51 -1.91 -11.34 6.66
CA PHE A 51 -0.93 -12.19 5.97
C PHE A 51 0.49 -11.73 6.26
N LEU A 52 0.72 -10.41 6.31
CA LEU A 52 2.03 -9.82 6.59
C LEU A 52 2.53 -10.20 7.99
N VAL A 53 1.69 -10.16 9.02
CA VAL A 53 2.08 -10.52 10.41
C VAL A 53 2.55 -11.97 10.57
N LYS A 54 2.28 -12.84 9.58
CA LYS A 54 2.72 -14.24 9.58
C LYS A 54 4.12 -14.42 8.98
N LYS A 55 4.70 -13.39 8.35
CA LYS A 55 6.06 -13.44 7.81
C LYS A 55 7.06 -13.17 8.93
N GLU A 56 7.94 -14.12 9.21
CA GLU A 56 8.92 -14.01 10.30
C GLU A 56 10.11 -13.10 9.96
N ASN A 57 10.40 -12.91 8.67
CA ASN A 57 11.53 -12.12 8.18
C ASN A 57 11.20 -10.63 7.95
N ILE A 58 10.14 -10.09 8.58
CA ILE A 58 9.76 -8.67 8.41
C ILE A 58 9.65 -7.92 9.73
N ASP A 59 10.03 -6.65 9.70
CA ASP A 59 9.60 -5.65 10.68
C ASP A 59 8.40 -4.89 10.11
N LEU A 60 7.19 -5.32 10.45
CA LEU A 60 5.97 -4.72 9.91
C LEU A 60 5.57 -3.47 10.69
N HIS A 61 5.50 -2.35 9.98
CA HIS A 61 4.92 -1.09 10.44
C HIS A 61 3.69 -0.73 9.60
N LEU A 62 2.69 -0.12 10.24
CA LEU A 62 1.41 0.20 9.62
C LEU A 62 1.19 1.72 9.65
N ALA A 63 0.97 2.36 8.50
CA ALA A 63 0.64 3.79 8.42
C ALA A 63 -0.85 3.97 8.10
N GLU A 64 -1.62 4.52 9.04
CA GLU A 64 -3.07 4.68 8.91
C GLU A 64 -3.53 6.06 9.40
N ILE A 65 -4.29 6.75 8.55
CA ILE A 65 -4.83 8.09 8.83
C ILE A 65 -6.19 8.02 9.53
N ASP A 66 -6.95 6.94 9.32
CA ASP A 66 -8.26 6.75 9.88
C ASP A 66 -8.20 6.21 11.31
N ARG A 67 -8.52 7.06 12.28
CA ARG A 67 -8.52 6.73 13.72
C ARG A 67 -9.37 5.52 14.08
N GLU A 68 -10.51 5.30 13.39
CA GLU A 68 -11.34 4.12 13.63
C GLU A 68 -10.62 2.84 13.20
N SER A 69 -9.92 2.89 12.06
CA SER A 69 -9.09 1.80 11.56
C SER A 69 -7.88 1.56 12.48
N VAL A 70 -7.22 2.61 12.97
CA VAL A 70 -6.14 2.50 13.96
C VAL A 70 -6.61 1.78 15.23
N ALA A 71 -7.75 2.19 15.78
CA ALA A 71 -8.29 1.56 16.99
C ALA A 71 -8.65 0.09 16.74
N TYR A 72 -9.25 -0.22 15.59
CA TYR A 72 -9.51 -1.58 15.16
C TYR A 72 -8.24 -2.42 15.05
N LEU A 73 -7.18 -1.89 14.43
CA LEU A 73 -5.90 -2.58 14.25
C LEU A 73 -5.21 -2.85 15.59
N LYS A 74 -5.26 -1.90 16.53
CA LYS A 74 -4.71 -2.09 17.89
C LYS A 74 -5.45 -3.20 18.65
N GLU A 75 -6.76 -3.33 18.47
CA GLU A 75 -7.56 -4.41 19.09
C GLU A 75 -7.25 -5.78 18.46
N HIS A 76 -7.11 -5.85 17.14
CA HIS A 76 -6.94 -7.12 16.42
C HIS A 76 -5.48 -7.60 16.31
N TYR A 77 -4.52 -6.67 16.37
CA TYR A 77 -3.08 -6.94 16.29
C TYR A 77 -2.34 -6.30 17.48
N PRO A 78 -2.64 -6.68 18.73
CA PRO A 78 -2.07 -6.04 19.91
C PRO A 78 -0.54 -6.14 19.98
N SER A 79 0.05 -7.20 19.41
CA SER A 79 1.52 -7.34 19.32
C SER A 79 2.19 -6.32 18.38
N HIS A 80 1.41 -5.62 17.56
CA HIS A 80 1.86 -4.59 16.62
C HIS A 80 1.35 -3.20 16.99
N SER A 81 0.71 -3.01 18.14
CA SER A 81 0.10 -1.72 18.53
C SER A 81 1.09 -0.55 18.49
N GLU A 82 2.32 -0.78 18.94
CA GLU A 82 3.42 0.20 18.96
C GLU A 82 4.04 0.45 17.59
N LYS A 83 3.71 -0.39 16.60
CA LYS A 83 4.18 -0.26 15.20
C LYS A 83 3.12 0.37 14.29
N ILE A 84 1.98 0.78 14.85
CA ILE A 84 0.96 1.53 14.14
C ILE A 84 1.26 3.02 14.25
N ILE A 85 1.59 3.61 13.11
CA ILE A 85 1.82 5.04 12.92
C ILE A 85 0.47 5.66 12.55
N GLU A 86 -0.18 6.28 13.53
CA GLU A 86 -1.40 7.07 13.30
C GLU A 86 -1.03 8.42 12.67
N GLY A 87 -1.40 8.62 11.40
CA GLY A 87 -1.10 9.86 10.68
C GLY A 87 -1.22 9.74 9.17
N ASP A 88 -1.03 10.87 8.49
CA ASP A 88 -0.95 10.91 7.03
C ASP A 88 0.41 10.39 6.57
N PHE A 89 0.38 9.34 5.72
CA PHE A 89 1.60 8.78 5.12
C PHE A 89 2.41 9.83 4.35
N LEU A 90 1.75 10.80 3.70
CA LEU A 90 2.45 11.81 2.89
C LEU A 90 3.33 12.73 3.76
N GLU A 91 2.95 12.92 5.03
CA GLU A 91 3.67 13.74 6.01
C GLU A 91 4.79 12.96 6.75
N LEU A 92 4.87 11.63 6.58
CA LEU A 92 5.90 10.83 7.24
C LEU A 92 7.28 11.05 6.64
N ASP A 93 8.28 11.32 7.46
CA ASP A 93 9.68 11.31 7.02
C ASP A 93 10.22 9.88 7.10
N LEU A 94 10.29 9.19 5.96
CA LEU A 94 10.74 7.80 5.92
C LEU A 94 12.20 7.64 6.38
N THR A 95 13.02 8.69 6.26
CA THR A 95 14.43 8.64 6.71
C THR A 95 14.56 8.63 8.22
N ARG A 96 13.53 9.07 8.95
CA ARG A 96 13.49 9.04 10.43
C ARG A 96 12.82 7.77 10.97
N LEU A 97 12.15 7.00 10.12
CA LEU A 97 11.48 5.77 10.55
C LEU A 97 12.48 4.62 10.75
N THR A 98 13.49 4.54 9.90
CA THR A 98 14.50 3.48 9.93
C THR A 98 15.71 3.87 9.09
N ASP A 99 16.88 3.32 9.41
CA ASP A 99 18.08 3.39 8.55
C ASP A 99 18.14 2.22 7.54
N GLN A 100 17.20 1.27 7.63
CA GLN A 100 17.14 0.09 6.76
C GLN A 100 16.47 0.40 5.41
N ASN A 101 16.66 -0.52 4.46
CA ASN A 101 15.86 -0.56 3.24
C ASN A 101 14.37 -0.75 3.58
N ILE A 102 13.49 -0.04 2.87
CA ILE A 102 12.05 -0.07 3.07
C ILE A 102 11.39 -0.82 1.92
N TYR A 103 10.43 -1.67 2.27
CA TYR A 103 9.53 -2.36 1.35
C TYR A 103 8.11 -1.87 1.61
N VAL A 104 7.53 -1.18 0.63
CA VAL A 104 6.21 -0.58 0.76
C VAL A 104 5.16 -1.54 0.20
N ILE A 105 4.05 -1.71 0.91
CA ILE A 105 2.91 -2.49 0.42
C ILE A 105 1.58 -1.82 0.78
N GLY A 106 0.54 -2.03 -0.02
CA GLY A 106 -0.79 -1.59 0.39
C GLY A 106 -1.89 -1.77 -0.65
N ASN A 107 -3.13 -1.70 -0.16
CA ASN A 107 -4.30 -1.35 -0.96
C ASN A 107 -4.40 0.18 -0.93
N PHE A 108 -3.68 0.85 -1.84
CA PHE A 108 -3.47 2.29 -1.71
C PHE A 108 -4.78 3.07 -1.90
N PRO A 109 -5.01 4.13 -1.10
CA PRO A 109 -6.17 4.98 -1.30
C PRO A 109 -6.09 5.70 -2.65
N TYR A 110 -7.19 5.69 -3.40
CA TYR A 110 -7.20 6.13 -4.80
C TYR A 110 -6.99 7.64 -4.96
N ASN A 111 -7.32 8.42 -3.93
CA ASN A 111 -7.15 9.88 -3.93
C ASN A 111 -5.68 10.32 -3.79
N ILE A 112 -4.80 9.46 -3.28
CA ILE A 112 -3.38 9.79 -3.03
C ILE A 112 -2.38 8.85 -3.71
N SER A 113 -2.83 7.92 -4.56
CA SER A 113 -1.96 6.89 -5.16
C SER A 113 -0.75 7.48 -5.90
N SER A 114 -0.95 8.54 -6.69
CA SER A 114 0.15 9.22 -7.40
C SER A 114 1.16 9.85 -6.43
N GLN A 115 0.67 10.47 -5.36
CA GLN A 115 1.46 11.13 -4.32
C GLN A 115 2.29 10.11 -3.53
N ILE A 116 1.73 8.92 -3.27
CA ILE A 116 2.48 7.80 -2.69
C ILE A 116 3.68 7.45 -3.56
N PHE A 117 3.50 7.32 -4.88
CA PHE A 117 4.61 7.00 -5.77
C PHE A 117 5.65 8.12 -5.90
N PHE A 118 5.23 9.39 -5.87
CA PHE A 118 6.18 10.50 -5.80
C PHE A 118 7.03 10.44 -4.53
N LYS A 119 6.43 10.12 -3.38
CA LYS A 119 7.15 9.96 -2.12
C LYS A 119 8.08 8.73 -2.14
N VAL A 120 7.63 7.61 -2.70
CA VAL A 120 8.48 6.42 -2.94
C VAL A 120 9.71 6.78 -3.79
N LEU A 121 9.52 7.63 -4.80
CA LEU A 121 10.60 8.09 -5.67
C LEU A 121 11.56 9.07 -4.96
N GLU A 122 11.02 9.97 -4.13
CA GLU A 122 11.80 10.86 -3.27
C GLU A 122 12.76 10.06 -2.37
N HIS A 123 12.28 8.96 -1.82
CA HIS A 123 13.04 8.04 -0.97
C HIS A 123 13.64 6.83 -1.71
N ARG A 124 13.86 6.91 -3.04
CA ARG A 124 14.32 5.76 -3.87
C ARG A 124 15.64 5.11 -3.46
N SER A 125 16.50 5.82 -2.75
CA SER A 125 17.73 5.22 -2.21
C SER A 125 17.43 4.20 -1.12
N GLN A 126 16.29 4.34 -0.43
CA GLN A 126 15.86 3.55 0.70
C GLN A 126 14.73 2.58 0.35
N VAL A 127 13.73 3.01 -0.43
CA VAL A 127 12.63 2.15 -0.87
C VAL A 127 13.10 1.22 -1.98
N LYS A 128 13.11 -0.10 -1.72
CA LYS A 128 13.61 -1.11 -2.67
C LYS A 128 12.51 -1.77 -3.49
N GLN A 129 11.30 -1.80 -2.96
CA GLN A 129 10.13 -2.32 -3.65
C GLN A 129 8.88 -1.58 -3.15
N ALA A 130 7.94 -1.35 -4.06
CA ALA A 130 6.59 -0.92 -3.73
C ALA A 130 5.59 -1.85 -4.41
N VAL A 131 4.74 -2.52 -3.63
CA VAL A 131 3.68 -3.40 -4.12
C VAL A 131 2.34 -2.77 -3.75
N GLY A 132 1.69 -2.16 -4.73
CA GLY A 132 0.46 -1.40 -4.51
C GLY A 132 -0.66 -1.88 -5.40
N MET A 133 -1.83 -2.09 -4.83
CA MET A 133 -3.06 -2.13 -5.63
C MET A 133 -3.63 -0.71 -5.73
N ILE A 134 -3.88 -0.26 -6.96
CA ILE A 134 -4.30 1.10 -7.33
C ILE A 134 -5.37 1.04 -8.41
N GLN A 135 -5.94 2.18 -8.80
CA GLN A 135 -6.85 2.21 -9.95
C GLN A 135 -6.13 1.81 -11.25
N LYS A 136 -6.80 1.04 -12.09
CA LYS A 136 -6.25 0.54 -13.35
C LYS A 136 -5.67 1.65 -14.23
N GLU A 137 -6.33 2.81 -14.32
CA GLU A 137 -5.84 3.94 -15.13
C GLU A 137 -4.47 4.44 -14.64
N VAL A 138 -4.26 4.48 -13.31
CA VAL A 138 -3.00 4.89 -12.72
C VAL A 138 -1.93 3.82 -12.96
N ALA A 139 -2.28 2.54 -12.81
CA ALA A 139 -1.38 1.43 -13.11
C ALA A 139 -0.94 1.41 -14.58
N ASP A 140 -1.89 1.51 -15.50
CA ASP A 140 -1.64 1.61 -16.94
C ASP A 140 -0.71 2.79 -17.23
N ARG A 141 -0.99 3.97 -16.67
CA ARG A 141 -0.14 5.16 -16.82
C ARG A 141 1.29 4.91 -16.35
N ILE A 142 1.48 4.35 -15.16
CA ILE A 142 2.82 4.11 -14.60
C ILE A 142 3.62 3.14 -15.47
N ALA A 143 2.97 2.11 -16.03
CA ALA A 143 3.60 1.09 -16.86
C ALA A 143 3.72 1.46 -18.35
N GLU A 144 3.01 2.48 -18.82
CA GLU A 144 2.98 2.87 -20.23
C GLU A 144 4.37 3.25 -20.75
N LYS A 145 4.71 2.82 -21.97
CA LYS A 145 5.95 3.20 -22.66
C LYS A 145 5.79 4.53 -23.42
N GLU A 146 6.91 5.11 -23.82
CA GLU A 146 6.92 6.36 -24.59
C GLU A 146 6.14 6.25 -25.92
N GLY A 147 5.68 7.39 -26.44
CA GLY A 147 4.96 7.47 -27.71
C GLY A 147 3.42 7.35 -27.61
N SER A 148 2.87 7.21 -26.40
CA SER A 148 1.44 7.14 -26.13
C SER A 148 0.90 8.38 -25.41
N LYS A 149 -0.40 8.67 -25.56
CA LYS A 149 -1.07 9.74 -24.78
C LYS A 149 -1.24 9.38 -23.31
N THR A 150 -1.18 8.09 -22.98
CA THR A 150 -1.24 7.60 -21.59
C THR A 150 0.11 7.79 -20.89
N TYR A 151 1.21 7.90 -21.63
CA TYR A 151 2.54 8.18 -21.11
C TYR A 151 2.58 9.56 -20.47
N GLY A 152 3.05 9.64 -19.22
CA GLY A 152 3.07 10.89 -18.47
C GLY A 152 4.22 10.96 -17.47
N ILE A 153 4.16 11.97 -16.60
CA ILE A 153 5.24 12.26 -15.65
C ILE A 153 5.59 11.07 -14.75
N LEU A 154 4.60 10.34 -14.25
CA LEU A 154 4.84 9.15 -13.42
C LEU A 154 5.51 8.02 -14.21
N SER A 155 5.14 7.84 -15.49
CA SER A 155 5.76 6.85 -16.37
C SER A 155 7.26 7.14 -16.52
N VAL A 156 7.59 8.39 -16.89
CA VAL A 156 8.98 8.85 -17.06
C VAL A 156 9.77 8.65 -15.78
N LEU A 157 9.25 9.18 -14.66
CA LEU A 157 10.00 9.26 -13.42
C LEU A 157 10.16 7.90 -12.75
N LEU A 158 9.12 7.07 -12.70
CA LEU A 158 9.23 5.77 -12.05
C LEU A 158 10.08 4.80 -12.87
N GLN A 159 9.88 4.74 -14.20
CA GLN A 159 10.63 3.83 -15.06
C GLN A 159 12.12 4.20 -15.19
N ALA A 160 12.50 5.44 -14.86
CA ALA A 160 13.91 5.84 -14.81
C ALA A 160 14.67 5.24 -13.62
N PHE A 161 13.97 4.83 -12.54
CA PHE A 161 14.59 4.38 -11.29
C PHE A 161 14.10 3.02 -10.79
N TYR A 162 13.00 2.50 -11.33
CA TYR A 162 12.39 1.25 -10.94
C TYR A 162 11.93 0.45 -12.17
N ASP A 163 12.02 -0.87 -12.06
CA ASP A 163 11.30 -1.77 -12.95
C ASP A 163 9.82 -1.79 -12.57
N ILE A 164 8.95 -1.69 -13.56
CA ILE A 164 7.49 -1.62 -13.38
C ILE A 164 6.85 -2.87 -13.97
N GLU A 165 6.08 -3.58 -13.14
CA GLU A 165 5.36 -4.78 -13.52
C GLU A 165 3.86 -4.67 -13.16
N LEU A 166 2.99 -4.99 -14.13
CA LEU A 166 1.56 -5.11 -13.90
C LEU A 166 1.21 -6.58 -13.61
N LEU A 167 0.91 -6.88 -12.34
CA LEU A 167 0.75 -8.26 -11.88
C LEU A 167 -0.58 -8.89 -12.32
N PHE A 168 -1.71 -8.25 -11.99
CA PHE A 168 -3.05 -8.72 -12.35
C PHE A 168 -4.10 -7.62 -12.15
N LYS A 169 -5.28 -7.80 -12.77
CA LYS A 169 -6.44 -6.90 -12.63
C LYS A 169 -7.41 -7.42 -11.58
N VAL A 170 -8.04 -6.52 -10.85
CA VAL A 170 -8.96 -6.81 -9.75
C VAL A 170 -10.32 -6.15 -10.02
N PRO A 171 -11.42 -6.93 -10.05
CA PRO A 171 -12.73 -6.38 -10.36
C PRO A 171 -13.36 -5.63 -9.17
N PRO A 172 -14.20 -4.60 -9.39
CA PRO A 172 -14.84 -3.83 -8.32
C PRO A 172 -15.61 -4.64 -7.28
N GLY A 173 -16.15 -5.80 -7.68
CA GLY A 173 -17.00 -6.64 -6.84
C GLY A 173 -16.30 -7.22 -5.60
N VAL A 174 -14.97 -7.20 -5.55
CA VAL A 174 -14.17 -7.67 -4.42
C VAL A 174 -13.89 -6.61 -3.35
N PHE A 175 -14.50 -5.42 -3.47
CA PHE A 175 -14.35 -4.32 -2.51
C PHE A 175 -15.67 -3.98 -1.79
N PHE A 176 -15.55 -3.25 -0.69
CA PHE A 176 -16.66 -2.60 -0.01
C PHE A 176 -16.29 -1.16 0.44
N PRO A 177 -17.02 -0.13 -0.02
CA PRO A 177 -17.96 -0.18 -1.14
C PRO A 177 -17.22 -0.52 -2.44
N PRO A 178 -17.90 -1.06 -3.47
CA PRO A 178 -17.26 -1.28 -4.76
C PRO A 178 -16.81 0.05 -5.38
N PRO A 179 -15.58 0.17 -5.90
CA PRO A 179 -15.17 1.32 -6.68
C PRO A 179 -15.91 1.36 -8.02
N LYS A 180 -15.87 2.53 -8.68
CA LYS A 180 -16.50 2.69 -10.01
C LYS A 180 -15.65 2.17 -11.16
N VAL A 181 -14.38 1.85 -10.88
CA VAL A 181 -13.38 1.48 -11.88
C VAL A 181 -12.68 0.19 -11.45
N MET A 182 -12.08 -0.50 -12.42
CA MET A 182 -11.18 -1.62 -12.17
C MET A 182 -9.93 -1.14 -11.41
N SER A 183 -9.35 -2.07 -10.65
CA SER A 183 -8.00 -1.94 -10.10
C SER A 183 -7.04 -2.81 -10.89
#